data_AF-A0A8J5M9C5-F1
#
_entry.id   AF-A0A8J5M9C5-F1
#
_cell.length_a   1.000
_cell.length_b   1.000
_cell.length_c   1.000
_cell.angle_alpha   90.00
_cell.angle_beta   90.00
_cell.angle_gamma   90.00
#
_symmetry.space_group_name_H-M   'P 1'
#
loop_
_entity.id
_entity.type
_entity.pdbx_description
1 polymer ?
#
loop_
_entity_poly.entity_id
_entity_poly.type
_entity_poly.pdbx_seq_one_letter_code
_entity_poly.pdbx_strand_id
1 'polypeptide(L)'
;MDTTKSLEALVAAAGDGDVDTVKNLIDTGSDVNSVDAHSLTPLLSASRHGHTQMVQFLVGKGAYINKSDQEGDTPLIIAAIEGHVEIVQFLLEIGDDEAKNGKLLDYLYHAREEGRSLVWRKLLDAALGLHFLHERHIVHTDLKCNQILVSKDGVAMLTDFGLSFLTTEQSEDDKTVGAIRWKAPEVIRKGNPVAPNALSDVYSFGMCVVEAVTGDVPWGQHVPDPVVKFHVTRKKFIPRPKAFNSDAEWELVEKMCAFEPSERIKLSDAIEKIRGFAEEERFQERLRQMQQEGSEDVEFA
;
A
#
# COMPACT_ATOMS: atom_id res chain seq x y z
N MET A 1 -22.70 14.20 32.68
CA MET A 1 -23.22 13.54 31.47
C MET A 1 -22.36 12.33 31.23
N ASP A 2 -22.99 11.19 30.94
CA ASP A 2 -22.33 9.91 30.73
C ASP A 2 -21.55 9.99 29.40
N THR A 3 -20.23 10.19 29.47
CA THR A 3 -19.36 10.39 28.31
C THR A 3 -19.45 9.21 27.34
N THR A 4 -19.64 8.00 27.86
CA THR A 4 -19.82 6.75 27.10
C THR A 4 -21.03 6.79 26.18
N LYS A 5 -22.18 7.32 26.65
CA LYS A 5 -23.37 7.50 25.80
C LYS A 5 -23.17 8.52 24.67
N SER A 6 -22.31 9.51 24.89
CA SER A 6 -22.01 10.55 23.89
C SER A 6 -21.18 10.00 22.73
N LEU A 7 -20.25 9.08 23.00
CA LEU A 7 -19.40 8.45 21.99
C LEU A 7 -20.21 7.48 21.12
N GLU A 8 -21.02 6.63 21.76
CA GLU A 8 -21.95 5.73 21.06
C GLU A 8 -22.93 6.51 20.18
N ALA A 9 -23.45 7.65 20.67
CA ALA A 9 -24.34 8.50 19.91
C ALA A 9 -23.67 9.10 18.66
N LEU A 10 -22.39 9.48 18.74
CA LEU A 10 -21.66 10.04 17.59
C LEU A 10 -21.43 8.99 16.50
N VAL A 11 -21.02 7.77 16.89
CA VAL A 11 -20.78 6.66 15.96
C VAL A 11 -22.09 6.20 15.30
N ALA A 12 -23.17 6.13 16.08
CA ALA A 12 -24.50 5.79 15.56
C ALA A 12 -25.02 6.86 14.59
N ALA A 13 -24.99 8.14 14.97
CA ALA A 13 -25.44 9.23 14.11
C ALA A 13 -24.63 9.32 12.80
N ALA A 14 -23.34 9.02 12.83
CA ALA A 14 -22.51 8.93 11.64
C ALA A 14 -22.92 7.75 10.73
N GLY A 15 -23.24 6.60 11.33
CA GLY A 15 -23.76 5.41 10.64
C GLY A 15 -25.15 5.59 10.05
N ASP A 16 -25.97 6.49 10.61
CA ASP A 16 -27.28 6.88 10.08
C ASP A 16 -27.19 8.03 9.04
N GLY A 17 -26.02 8.64 8.89
CA GLY A 17 -25.80 9.78 8.00
C GLY A 17 -26.42 11.10 8.51
N ASP A 18 -26.75 11.20 9.80
CA ASP A 18 -27.35 12.38 10.42
C ASP A 18 -26.29 13.47 10.69
N VAL A 19 -26.00 14.26 9.66
CA VAL A 19 -25.00 15.34 9.69
C VAL A 19 -25.29 16.37 10.77
N ASP A 20 -26.56 16.69 11.02
CA ASP A 20 -26.93 17.71 11.99
C ASP A 20 -26.65 17.24 13.43
N THR A 21 -26.97 15.98 13.74
CA THR A 21 -26.65 15.40 15.05
C THR A 21 -25.14 15.26 15.25
N VAL A 22 -24.41 14.74 14.25
CA VAL A 22 -22.94 14.63 14.33
C VAL A 22 -22.30 16.00 14.53
N LYS A 23 -22.74 17.02 13.78
CA LYS A 23 -22.25 18.39 13.92
C LYS A 23 -22.49 18.94 15.33
N ASN A 24 -23.71 18.80 15.85
CA ASN A 24 -24.03 19.27 17.21
C ASN A 24 -23.19 18.56 18.28
N LEU A 25 -22.95 17.25 18.14
CA LEU A 25 -22.13 16.47 19.06
C LEU A 25 -20.66 16.90 19.04
N ILE A 26 -20.10 17.17 17.86
CA ILE A 26 -18.73 17.70 17.72
C ILE A 26 -18.64 19.11 18.30
N ASP A 27 -19.60 19.99 17.98
CA ASP A 27 -19.62 21.38 18.46
C ASP A 27 -19.82 21.47 20.00
N THR A 28 -20.42 20.45 20.61
CA THR A 28 -20.56 20.32 22.08
C THR A 28 -19.39 19.61 22.75
N GLY A 29 -18.34 19.26 22.00
CA GLY A 29 -17.05 18.80 22.52
C GLY A 29 -16.76 17.31 22.34
N SER A 30 -17.55 16.58 21.55
CA SER A 30 -17.20 15.20 21.20
C SER A 30 -15.99 15.18 20.25
N ASP A 31 -15.05 14.27 20.48
CA ASP A 31 -13.91 14.07 19.58
C ASP A 31 -14.39 13.35 18.31
N VAL A 32 -14.09 13.92 17.13
CA VAL A 32 -14.41 13.34 15.82
C VAL A 32 -13.80 11.94 15.62
N ASN A 33 -12.71 11.64 16.34
CA ASN A 33 -11.99 10.38 16.30
C ASN A 33 -12.32 9.42 17.46
N SER A 34 -13.40 9.72 18.19
CA SER A 34 -13.92 8.84 19.24
C SER A 34 -14.18 7.44 18.71
N VAL A 35 -14.03 6.45 19.57
CA VAL A 35 -14.33 5.05 19.24
C VAL A 35 -15.39 4.48 20.16
N ASP A 36 -16.21 3.56 19.64
CA ASP A 36 -17.11 2.75 20.46
C ASP A 36 -16.37 1.54 21.10
N ALA A 37 -17.14 0.66 21.76
CA ALA A 37 -16.60 -0.55 22.40
C ALA A 37 -15.92 -1.55 21.42
N HIS A 38 -16.17 -1.40 20.11
CA HIS A 38 -15.60 -2.22 19.03
C HIS A 38 -14.47 -1.50 18.28
N SER A 39 -13.94 -0.42 18.85
CA SER A 39 -12.96 0.46 18.21
C SER A 39 -13.48 1.11 16.91
N LEU A 40 -14.80 1.18 16.71
CA LEU A 40 -15.40 1.77 15.52
C LEU A 40 -15.38 3.30 15.63
N THR A 41 -14.81 3.98 14.63
CA THR A 41 -14.87 5.44 14.53
C THR A 41 -16.14 5.89 13.80
N PRO A 42 -16.58 7.14 13.97
CA PRO A 42 -17.64 7.74 13.15
C PRO A 42 -17.36 7.60 11.65
N LEU A 43 -16.11 7.74 11.24
CA LEU A 43 -15.72 7.62 9.83
C LEU A 43 -15.84 6.19 9.31
N LEU A 44 -15.43 5.19 10.11
CA LEU A 44 -15.65 3.76 9.79
C LEU A 44 -17.14 3.45 9.66
N SER A 45 -17.97 3.94 10.59
CA SER A 45 -19.43 3.73 10.58
C SER A 45 -20.11 4.36 9.37
N ALA A 46 -19.80 5.63 9.07
CA ALA A 46 -20.34 6.32 7.89
C ALA A 46 -19.88 5.67 6.57
N SER A 47 -18.64 5.17 6.54
CA SER A 47 -18.09 4.46 5.39
C SER A 47 -18.77 3.11 5.17
N ARG A 48 -19.11 2.38 6.25
CA ARG A 48 -19.83 1.09 6.18
C ARG A 48 -21.22 1.25 5.60
N HIS A 49 -21.93 2.29 5.99
CA HIS A 49 -23.32 2.51 5.60
C HIS A 49 -23.49 3.38 4.33
N GLY A 50 -22.38 3.82 3.71
CA GLY A 50 -22.42 4.50 2.41
C GLY A 50 -22.76 5.98 2.45
N HIS A 51 -22.59 6.63 3.60
CA HIS A 51 -22.97 8.04 3.77
C HIS A 51 -21.89 9.01 3.29
N THR A 52 -21.77 9.16 1.97
CA THR A 52 -20.73 9.99 1.31
C THR A 52 -20.62 11.41 1.87
N GLN A 53 -21.75 12.11 2.06
CA GLN A 53 -21.73 13.48 2.62
C GLN A 53 -21.22 13.51 4.07
N MET A 54 -21.56 12.49 4.86
CA MET A 54 -21.06 12.36 6.23
C MET A 54 -19.55 12.07 6.23
N VAL A 55 -19.08 11.18 5.37
CA VAL A 55 -17.65 10.89 5.20
C VAL A 55 -16.88 12.17 4.88
N GLN A 56 -17.33 12.94 3.89
CA GLN A 56 -16.71 14.22 3.52
C GLN A 56 -16.70 15.21 4.69
N PHE A 57 -17.81 15.32 5.43
CA PHE A 57 -17.91 16.18 6.59
C PHE A 57 -16.92 15.79 7.70
N LEU A 58 -16.86 14.50 8.05
CA LEU A 58 -15.97 13.98 9.09
C LEU A 58 -14.50 14.18 8.72
N VAL A 59 -14.12 13.91 7.47
CA VAL A 59 -12.77 14.19 6.95
C VAL A 59 -12.45 15.68 7.04
N GLY A 60 -13.37 16.55 6.63
CA GLY A 60 -13.22 18.01 6.77
C GLY A 60 -13.11 18.50 8.22
N LYS A 61 -13.56 17.70 9.19
CA LYS A 61 -13.40 17.95 10.63
C LYS A 61 -12.15 17.32 11.25
N GLY A 62 -11.31 16.66 10.44
CA GLY A 62 -10.04 16.07 10.89
C GLY A 62 -10.15 14.62 11.37
N ALA A 63 -11.12 13.87 10.86
CA ALA A 63 -11.19 12.42 11.10
C ALA A 63 -9.95 11.70 10.53
N TYR A 64 -9.46 10.69 11.24
CA TYR A 64 -8.33 9.86 10.81
C TYR A 64 -8.77 8.90 9.70
N ILE A 65 -8.45 9.25 8.45
CA ILE A 65 -8.85 8.50 7.24
C ILE A 65 -8.33 7.07 7.16
N ASN A 66 -7.26 6.75 7.90
CA ASN A 66 -6.60 5.44 7.91
C ASN A 66 -6.80 4.67 9.22
N LYS A 67 -7.62 5.17 10.16
CA LYS A 67 -7.81 4.49 11.44
C LYS A 67 -8.62 3.21 11.24
N SER A 68 -8.00 2.06 11.52
CA SER A 68 -8.66 0.75 11.41
C SER A 68 -9.47 0.36 12.64
N ASP A 69 -10.46 -0.51 12.45
CA ASP A 69 -11.18 -1.18 13.54
C ASP A 69 -10.38 -2.36 14.14
N GLN A 70 -11.03 -3.19 14.97
CA GLN A 70 -10.41 -4.36 15.62
C GLN A 70 -9.99 -5.47 14.64
N GLU A 71 -10.57 -5.50 13.44
CA GLU A 71 -10.26 -6.48 12.40
C GLU A 71 -9.14 -5.98 11.47
N GLY A 72 -8.76 -4.70 11.60
CA GLY A 72 -7.73 -4.08 10.79
C GLY A 72 -8.28 -3.35 9.56
N ASP A 73 -9.61 -3.24 9.43
CA ASP A 73 -10.25 -2.60 8.28
C ASP A 73 -10.30 -1.09 8.45
N THR A 74 -9.79 -0.36 7.45
CA THR A 74 -9.81 1.11 7.38
C THR A 74 -11.12 1.61 6.75
N PRO A 75 -11.47 2.91 6.85
CA PRO A 75 -12.64 3.47 6.16
C PRO A 75 -12.66 3.17 4.66
N LEU A 76 -11.50 3.19 4.00
CA LEU A 76 -11.36 2.81 2.60
C LEU A 76 -11.69 1.32 2.38
N ILE A 77 -11.16 0.43 3.23
CA ILE A 77 -11.42 -1.03 3.14
C ILE A 77 -12.90 -1.34 3.46
N ILE A 78 -13.51 -0.65 4.40
CA ILE A 78 -14.93 -0.82 4.70
C ILE A 78 -15.80 -0.35 3.53
N ALA A 79 -15.60 0.89 3.06
CA ALA A 79 -16.34 1.42 1.92
C ALA A 79 -16.15 0.56 0.67
N ALA A 80 -14.95 0.00 0.52
CA ALA A 80 -14.65 -1.02 -0.47
C ALA A 80 -15.55 -2.24 -0.32
N ILE A 81 -15.45 -2.96 0.79
CA ILE A 81 -16.19 -4.22 1.04
C ILE A 81 -17.68 -4.04 0.79
N GLU A 82 -18.23 -2.91 1.23
CA GLU A 82 -19.66 -2.58 1.13
C GLU A 82 -20.07 -1.99 -0.24
N GLY A 83 -19.10 -1.72 -1.14
CA GLY A 83 -19.34 -1.32 -2.52
C GLY A 83 -19.65 0.18 -2.73
N HIS A 84 -19.28 1.04 -1.79
CA HIS A 84 -19.54 2.49 -1.84
C HIS A 84 -18.48 3.23 -2.66
N VAL A 85 -18.64 3.21 -3.98
CA VAL A 85 -17.65 3.71 -4.97
C VAL A 85 -17.31 5.19 -4.77
N GLU A 86 -18.29 6.05 -4.48
CA GLU A 86 -18.07 7.49 -4.31
C GLU A 86 -17.21 7.79 -3.06
N ILE A 87 -17.37 7.02 -1.99
CA ILE A 87 -16.54 7.12 -0.79
C ILE A 87 -15.13 6.63 -1.08
N VAL A 88 -14.99 5.50 -1.77
CA VAL A 88 -13.70 4.98 -2.21
C VAL A 88 -12.95 6.04 -3.02
N GLN A 89 -13.60 6.63 -4.02
CA GLN A 89 -12.98 7.63 -4.86
C GLN A 89 -12.54 8.85 -4.05
N PHE A 90 -13.42 9.37 -3.19
CA PHE A 90 -13.10 10.51 -2.32
C PHE A 90 -11.93 10.20 -1.37
N LEU A 91 -11.91 9.04 -0.72
CA LEU A 91 -10.85 8.67 0.21
C LEU A 91 -9.50 8.44 -0.51
N LEU A 92 -9.52 7.94 -1.75
CA LEU A 92 -8.31 7.83 -2.58
C LEU A 92 -7.79 9.21 -3.00
N GLU A 93 -8.68 10.12 -3.44
CA GLU A 93 -8.32 11.51 -3.80
C GLU A 93 -7.69 12.26 -2.61
N ILE A 94 -8.26 12.12 -1.40
CA ILE A 94 -7.68 12.72 -0.19
C ILE A 94 -6.36 12.03 0.20
N GLY A 95 -6.24 10.71 -0.01
CA GLY A 95 -5.00 9.98 0.23
C GLY A 95 -3.82 10.52 -0.57
N ASP A 96 -4.05 10.89 -1.83
CA ASP A 96 -3.04 11.51 -2.69
C ASP A 96 -2.62 12.90 -2.18
N ASP A 97 -3.55 13.71 -1.68
CA ASP A 97 -3.26 15.02 -1.06
C ASP A 97 -2.52 14.89 0.29
N GLU A 98 -2.65 13.76 0.98
CA GLU A 98 -2.03 13.49 2.28
C GLU A 98 -0.67 12.76 2.24
N ALA A 99 -0.13 12.48 1.04
CA ALA A 99 1.17 11.87 0.78
C ALA A 99 2.39 12.75 1.15
N LYS A 100 2.34 13.41 2.31
CA LYS A 100 3.38 14.34 2.80
C LYS A 100 4.71 13.68 3.14
N ASN A 101 4.71 12.37 3.39
CA ASN A 101 5.91 11.60 3.66
C ASN A 101 6.64 11.16 2.37
N GLY A 102 6.12 11.53 1.20
CA GLY A 102 6.79 11.40 -0.09
C GLY A 102 6.75 9.99 -0.67
N LYS A 103 7.67 9.73 -1.60
CA LYS A 103 7.78 8.43 -2.29
C LYS A 103 8.29 7.36 -1.33
N LEU A 104 7.86 6.12 -1.56
CA LEU A 104 8.24 4.96 -0.74
C LEU A 104 9.75 4.87 -0.48
N LEU A 105 10.58 4.97 -1.52
CA LEU A 105 12.03 4.80 -1.35
C LEU A 105 12.66 5.93 -0.52
N ASP A 106 12.20 7.17 -0.72
CA ASP A 106 12.68 8.32 0.07
C ASP A 106 12.30 8.13 1.55
N TYR A 107 11.06 7.69 1.81
CA TYR A 107 10.59 7.35 3.14
C TYR A 107 11.42 6.24 3.80
N LEU A 108 11.62 5.12 3.10
CA LEU A 108 12.40 3.98 3.61
C LEU A 108 13.87 4.38 3.88
N TYR A 109 14.45 5.24 3.05
CA TYR A 109 15.81 5.75 3.27
C TYR A 109 15.93 6.54 4.57
N HIS A 110 14.96 7.43 4.85
CA HIS A 110 14.96 8.25 6.06
C HIS A 110 14.55 7.48 7.32
N ALA A 111 13.69 6.47 7.18
CA ALA A 111 13.18 5.65 8.28
C ALA A 111 13.97 4.34 8.50
N ARG A 112 15.17 4.21 7.92
CA ARG A 112 15.98 2.97 7.98
C ARG A 112 16.31 2.49 9.40
N GLU A 113 16.31 3.40 10.37
CA GLU A 113 16.56 3.09 11.79
C GLU A 113 15.39 2.30 12.43
N GLU A 114 14.19 2.31 11.82
CA GLU A 114 13.05 1.48 12.27
C GLU A 114 13.25 -0.02 12.00
N GLY A 115 14.29 -0.39 11.26
CA GLY A 115 14.60 -1.78 10.92
C GLY A 115 14.07 -2.19 9.55
N ARG A 116 14.45 -3.41 9.16
CA ARG A 116 14.14 -4.01 7.87
C ARG A 116 12.65 -4.35 7.76
N SER A 117 11.99 -4.66 8.88
CA SER A 117 10.56 -5.01 8.89
C SER A 117 9.69 -3.90 8.33
N LEU A 118 10.15 -2.64 8.38
CA LEU A 118 9.47 -1.50 7.78
C LEU A 118 9.26 -1.68 6.27
N VAL A 119 10.23 -2.22 5.55
CA VAL A 119 10.15 -2.44 4.10
C VAL A 119 8.97 -3.36 3.78
N TRP A 120 8.88 -4.51 4.45
CA TRP A 120 7.79 -5.46 4.23
C TRP A 120 6.44 -4.94 4.72
N ARG A 121 6.40 -4.17 5.81
CA ARG A 121 5.16 -3.50 6.25
C ARG A 121 4.65 -2.53 5.19
N LYS A 122 5.50 -1.70 4.59
CA LYS A 122 5.08 -0.77 3.53
C LYS A 122 4.70 -1.52 2.24
N LEU A 123 5.42 -2.58 1.89
CA LEU A 123 5.03 -3.45 0.77
C LEU A 123 3.68 -4.14 1.05
N LEU A 124 3.38 -4.52 2.28
CA LEU A 124 2.08 -5.09 2.65
C LEU A 124 0.95 -4.09 2.42
N ASP A 125 1.10 -2.84 2.89
CA ASP A 125 0.11 -1.78 2.67
C ASP A 125 -0.18 -1.59 1.16
N ALA A 126 0.88 -1.50 0.35
CA ALA A 126 0.76 -1.33 -1.10
C ALA A 126 0.14 -2.56 -1.79
N ALA A 127 0.46 -3.78 -1.34
CA ALA A 127 -0.11 -5.02 -1.87
C ALA A 127 -1.60 -5.14 -1.58
N LEU A 128 -2.03 -4.75 -0.38
CA LEU A 128 -3.44 -4.69 0.00
C LEU A 128 -4.20 -3.67 -0.86
N GLY A 129 -3.61 -2.50 -1.11
CA GLY A 129 -4.14 -1.52 -2.06
C GLY A 129 -4.26 -2.08 -3.48
N LEU A 130 -3.26 -2.82 -3.96
CA LEU A 130 -3.30 -3.47 -5.28
C LEU A 130 -4.42 -4.51 -5.38
N HIS A 131 -4.56 -5.34 -4.35
CA HIS A 131 -5.57 -6.38 -4.31
C HIS A 131 -6.98 -5.79 -4.31
N PHE A 132 -7.18 -4.71 -3.56
CA PHE A 132 -8.42 -3.94 -3.57
C PHE A 132 -8.80 -3.46 -4.99
N LEU A 133 -7.83 -2.95 -5.76
CA LEU A 133 -8.06 -2.56 -7.16
C LEU A 133 -8.46 -3.76 -8.03
N HIS A 134 -7.74 -4.88 -7.89
CA HIS A 134 -7.98 -6.09 -8.70
C HIS A 134 -9.35 -6.73 -8.43
N GLU A 135 -9.82 -6.74 -7.19
CA GLU A 135 -11.18 -7.20 -6.84
C GLU A 135 -12.28 -6.35 -7.50
N ARG A 136 -11.95 -5.12 -7.90
CA ARG A 136 -12.84 -4.21 -8.66
C ARG A 136 -12.57 -4.20 -10.16
N HIS A 137 -11.76 -5.15 -10.64
CA HIS A 137 -11.33 -5.23 -12.03
C HIS A 137 -10.60 -3.97 -12.52
N ILE A 138 -10.01 -3.20 -11.59
CA ILE A 138 -9.14 -2.07 -11.90
C ILE A 138 -7.71 -2.61 -12.01
N VAL A 139 -7.04 -2.28 -13.11
CA VAL A 139 -5.64 -2.62 -13.35
C VAL A 139 -4.82 -1.35 -13.20
N HIS A 140 -3.71 -1.39 -12.46
CA HIS A 140 -2.86 -0.24 -12.22
C HIS A 140 -2.07 0.19 -13.47
N THR A 141 -1.58 -0.76 -14.26
CA THR A 141 -0.93 -0.60 -15.59
C THR A 141 0.47 0.02 -15.65
N ASP A 142 0.86 0.87 -14.69
CA ASP A 142 2.19 1.50 -14.64
C ASP A 142 2.84 1.47 -13.23
N LEU A 143 2.75 0.32 -12.57
CA LEU A 143 3.22 0.14 -11.20
C LEU A 143 4.76 0.10 -11.11
N LYS A 144 5.32 1.02 -10.31
CA LYS A 144 6.75 1.17 -9.94
C LYS A 144 6.81 1.85 -8.57
N CYS A 145 7.91 1.73 -7.81
CA CYS A 145 7.94 2.25 -6.43
C CYS A 145 7.71 3.76 -6.32
N ASN A 146 7.95 4.54 -7.37
CA ASN A 146 7.64 5.97 -7.38
C ASN A 146 6.12 6.27 -7.36
N GLN A 147 5.28 5.29 -7.75
CA GLN A 147 3.82 5.37 -7.67
C GLN A 147 3.30 4.79 -6.34
N ILE A 148 4.20 4.47 -5.41
CA ILE A 148 3.87 4.12 -4.05
C ILE A 148 4.26 5.32 -3.19
N LEU A 149 3.26 6.01 -2.65
CA LEU A 149 3.45 7.15 -1.76
C LEU A 149 3.19 6.73 -0.31
N VAL A 150 3.82 7.42 0.63
CA VAL A 150 3.59 7.22 2.05
C VAL A 150 2.79 8.40 2.58
N SER A 151 1.63 8.10 3.19
CA SER A 151 0.78 9.11 3.82
C SER A 151 1.45 9.71 5.06
N LYS A 152 0.92 10.84 5.56
CA LYS A 152 1.34 11.44 6.84
C LYS A 152 1.31 10.45 8.02
N ASP A 153 0.40 9.48 7.98
CA ASP A 153 0.22 8.45 9.02
C ASP A 153 1.20 7.27 8.84
N GLY A 154 2.06 7.33 7.82
CA GLY A 154 3.06 6.32 7.54
C GLY A 154 2.55 5.14 6.71
N VAL A 155 1.33 5.16 6.17
CA VAL A 155 0.75 4.07 5.37
C VAL A 155 1.17 4.21 3.91
N ALA A 156 1.64 3.13 3.28
CA ALA A 156 1.98 3.16 1.86
C ALA A 156 0.76 2.89 0.97
N MET A 157 0.57 3.72 -0.05
CA MET A 157 -0.62 3.71 -0.93
C MET A 157 -0.18 3.74 -2.39
N LEU A 158 -0.96 3.08 -3.25
CA LEU A 158 -0.79 3.15 -4.69
C LEU A 158 -1.42 4.43 -5.24
N THR A 159 -0.75 5.05 -6.19
CA THR A 159 -1.13 6.32 -6.83
C THR A 159 -1.03 6.18 -8.36
N ASP A 160 -1.57 7.13 -9.11
CA ASP A 160 -1.56 7.10 -10.59
C ASP A 160 -2.20 5.82 -11.21
N PHE A 161 -3.22 5.25 -10.55
CA PHE A 161 -3.94 4.09 -11.04
C PHE A 161 -4.80 4.46 -12.27
N GLY A 162 -4.36 4.06 -13.47
CA GLY A 162 -5.18 4.00 -14.69
C GLY A 162 -5.54 5.31 -15.41
N LEU A 163 -5.17 6.50 -14.92
CA LEU A 163 -5.43 7.76 -15.63
C LEU A 163 -4.50 8.00 -16.84
N SER A 164 -3.40 7.25 -16.95
CA SER A 164 -2.44 7.34 -18.04
C SER A 164 -2.90 6.71 -19.36
N PHE A 165 -4.06 6.03 -19.39
CA PHE A 165 -4.66 5.59 -20.67
C PHE A 165 -5.19 6.79 -21.49
N LEU A 166 -5.35 7.97 -20.89
CA LEU A 166 -5.79 9.19 -21.57
C LEU A 166 -4.63 10.06 -22.09
N THR A 167 -3.40 9.88 -21.62
CA THR A 167 -2.25 10.64 -22.10
C THR A 167 -1.49 9.85 -23.16
N THR A 168 -2.12 9.73 -24.32
CA THR A 168 -1.38 9.52 -25.56
C THR A 168 -0.65 10.80 -25.94
N GLU A 169 0.41 11.18 -25.23
CA GLU A 169 1.40 12.08 -25.82
C GLU A 169 2.82 11.67 -25.48
N GLN A 170 3.57 11.54 -26.58
CA GLN A 170 5.00 11.36 -26.64
C GLN A 170 5.69 12.46 -25.82
N SER A 171 6.56 12.08 -24.89
CA SER A 171 7.71 12.91 -24.55
C SER A 171 8.97 12.06 -24.68
N GLU A 172 9.60 12.21 -25.84
CA GLU A 172 11.02 11.97 -26.02
C GLU A 172 11.74 13.14 -25.34
N ASP A 173 12.14 13.02 -24.07
CA ASP A 173 13.39 13.62 -23.60
C ASP A 173 13.89 13.11 -22.23
N ASP A 174 15.09 12.52 -22.31
CA ASP A 174 16.27 12.54 -21.43
C ASP A 174 16.20 12.20 -19.91
N LYS A 175 17.00 11.16 -19.55
CA LYS A 175 17.55 10.81 -18.21
C LYS A 175 16.67 10.20 -17.11
N THR A 176 15.49 9.67 -17.41
CA THR A 176 14.84 8.73 -16.48
C THR A 176 15.06 7.29 -16.93
N VAL A 177 15.50 6.46 -16.00
CA VAL A 177 15.39 5.01 -16.17
C VAL A 177 13.90 4.69 -16.40
N GLY A 178 13.57 4.13 -17.55
CA GLY A 178 12.17 3.99 -17.99
C GLY A 178 11.43 2.90 -17.22
N ALA A 179 10.09 3.00 -17.23
CA ALA A 179 9.18 2.03 -16.61
C ALA A 179 9.37 0.58 -17.11
N ILE A 180 10.16 0.35 -18.16
CA ILE A 180 10.39 -0.95 -18.79
C ILE A 180 10.87 -2.04 -17.82
N ARG A 181 11.56 -1.67 -16.73
CA ARG A 181 12.14 -2.60 -15.76
C ARG A 181 11.13 -3.26 -14.85
N TRP A 182 9.98 -2.62 -14.67
CA TRP A 182 8.86 -3.15 -13.92
C TRP A 182 7.85 -3.87 -14.83
N LYS A 183 7.94 -3.69 -16.16
CA LYS A 183 6.91 -4.23 -17.06
C LYS A 183 7.07 -5.73 -17.33
N ALA A 184 5.93 -6.41 -17.27
CA ALA A 184 5.81 -7.83 -17.57
C ALA A 184 6.15 -8.16 -19.05
N PRO A 185 6.75 -9.33 -19.33
CA PRO A 185 7.23 -9.70 -20.66
C PRO A 185 6.13 -9.75 -21.74
N GLU A 186 4.90 -10.11 -21.37
CA GLU A 186 3.71 -10.10 -22.25
C GLU A 186 3.26 -8.71 -22.66
N VAL A 187 3.49 -7.70 -21.82
CA VAL A 187 3.09 -6.32 -22.11
C VAL A 187 4.06 -5.65 -23.08
N ILE A 188 5.35 -6.06 -23.06
CA ILE A 188 6.42 -5.34 -23.78
C ILE A 188 7.01 -6.11 -24.96
N ARG A 189 6.64 -7.38 -25.18
CA ARG A 189 7.11 -8.17 -26.32
C ARG A 189 6.67 -7.55 -27.65
N LYS A 190 7.53 -7.63 -28.68
CA LYS A 190 7.24 -7.09 -30.02
C LYS A 190 6.17 -7.89 -30.77
N GLY A 191 6.17 -9.22 -30.60
CA GLY A 191 5.21 -10.10 -31.25
C GLY A 191 3.99 -10.28 -30.37
N ASN A 192 2.86 -9.71 -30.79
CA ASN A 192 1.55 -9.80 -30.13
C ASN A 192 1.59 -9.38 -28.64
N PRO A 193 1.80 -8.08 -28.34
CA PRO A 193 1.74 -7.58 -26.97
C PRO A 193 0.33 -7.77 -26.40
N VAL A 194 0.27 -8.13 -25.12
CA VAL A 194 -0.98 -8.26 -24.37
C VAL A 194 -1.24 -6.95 -23.64
N ALA A 195 -2.51 -6.53 -23.58
CA ALA A 195 -2.91 -5.37 -22.79
C ALA A 195 -2.56 -5.60 -21.30
N PRO A 196 -2.13 -4.54 -20.57
CA PRO A 196 -1.95 -4.64 -19.12
C PRO A 196 -3.18 -5.22 -18.43
N ASN A 197 -2.94 -6.11 -17.46
CA ASN A 197 -3.94 -6.85 -16.72
C ASN A 197 -3.43 -7.14 -15.29
N ALA A 198 -4.30 -7.70 -14.44
CA ALA A 198 -3.98 -7.99 -13.05
C ALA A 198 -2.69 -8.83 -12.88
N LEU A 199 -2.42 -9.81 -13.75
CA LEU A 199 -1.20 -10.62 -13.68
C LEU A 199 0.05 -9.82 -14.05
N SER A 200 -0.06 -8.85 -14.96
CA SER A 200 1.05 -7.95 -15.28
C SER A 200 1.32 -6.94 -14.16
N ASP A 201 0.30 -6.56 -13.39
CA ASP A 201 0.49 -5.77 -12.16
C ASP A 201 1.22 -6.59 -11.09
N VAL A 202 0.88 -7.88 -10.92
CA VAL A 202 1.59 -8.78 -9.99
C VAL A 202 3.09 -8.86 -10.33
N TYR A 203 3.43 -8.98 -11.61
CA TYR A 203 4.84 -8.92 -12.05
C TYR A 203 5.48 -7.58 -11.68
N SER A 204 4.80 -6.47 -11.98
CA SER A 204 5.30 -5.12 -11.73
C SER A 204 5.48 -4.85 -10.23
N PHE A 205 4.59 -5.37 -9.41
CA PHE A 205 4.71 -5.31 -7.95
C PHE A 205 5.87 -6.15 -7.44
N GLY A 206 6.13 -7.33 -8.03
CA GLY A 206 7.33 -8.11 -7.73
C GLY A 206 8.63 -7.35 -8.01
N MET A 207 8.66 -6.51 -9.04
CA MET A 207 9.78 -5.60 -9.30
C MET A 207 9.85 -4.44 -8.29
N CYS A 208 8.71 -3.97 -7.77
CA CYS A 208 8.68 -3.03 -6.64
C CYS A 208 9.25 -3.66 -5.35
N VAL A 209 8.98 -4.96 -5.11
CA VAL A 209 9.58 -5.69 -3.98
C VAL A 209 11.10 -5.71 -4.11
N VAL A 210 11.64 -6.02 -5.30
CA VAL A 210 13.09 -5.97 -5.57
C VAL A 210 13.65 -4.59 -5.25
N GLU A 211 13.03 -3.54 -5.77
CA GLU A 211 13.49 -2.17 -5.60
C GLU A 211 13.44 -1.72 -4.13
N ALA A 212 12.33 -1.97 -3.43
CA ALA A 212 12.18 -1.59 -2.03
C ALA A 212 13.13 -2.36 -1.10
N VAL A 213 13.36 -3.65 -1.34
CA VAL A 213 14.26 -4.48 -0.50
C VAL A 213 15.73 -4.15 -0.75
N THR A 214 16.11 -3.82 -1.99
CA THR A 214 17.50 -3.55 -2.35
C THR A 214 17.88 -2.07 -2.23
N GLY A 215 16.91 -1.16 -2.36
CA GLY A 215 17.15 0.26 -2.60
C GLY A 215 17.67 0.56 -4.01
N ASP A 216 17.79 -0.45 -4.88
CA ASP A 216 18.33 -0.35 -6.22
C ASP A 216 17.26 -0.57 -7.27
N VAL A 217 17.37 0.17 -8.38
CA VAL A 217 16.47 0.00 -9.52
C VAL A 217 16.60 -1.42 -10.11
N PRO A 218 15.48 -2.12 -10.43
CA PRO A 218 15.55 -3.46 -10.99
C PRO A 218 16.39 -3.52 -12.27
N TRP A 219 17.12 -4.62 -12.43
CA TRP A 219 18.14 -4.82 -13.48
C TRP A 219 19.37 -3.91 -13.38
N GLY A 220 19.47 -3.03 -12.38
CA GLY A 220 20.61 -2.17 -12.11
C GLY A 220 20.61 -0.89 -12.96
N GLN A 221 20.95 0.24 -12.33
CA GLN A 221 20.85 1.58 -12.92
C GLN A 221 21.63 1.76 -14.24
N HIS A 222 22.74 1.04 -14.41
CA HIS A 222 23.63 1.20 -15.57
C HIS A 222 23.29 0.32 -16.77
N VAL A 223 22.32 -0.60 -16.65
CA VAL A 223 21.92 -1.46 -17.78
C VAL A 223 20.97 -0.68 -18.69
N PRO A 224 21.20 -0.52 -20.00
CA PRO A 224 20.28 0.23 -20.85
C PRO A 224 18.91 -0.45 -20.99
N ASP A 225 17.84 0.35 -21.04
CA ASP A 225 16.45 -0.12 -21.14
C ASP A 225 16.18 -1.08 -22.32
N PRO A 226 16.75 -0.89 -23.53
CA PRO A 226 16.63 -1.88 -24.60
C PRO A 226 17.24 -3.25 -24.26
N VAL A 227 18.31 -3.27 -23.44
CA VAL A 227 18.96 -4.50 -22.97
C VAL A 227 18.09 -5.18 -21.92
N VAL A 228 17.51 -4.42 -20.99
CA VAL A 228 16.52 -4.93 -20.03
C VAL A 228 15.36 -5.58 -20.79
N LYS A 229 14.76 -4.87 -21.74
CA LYS A 229 13.66 -5.38 -22.58
C LYS A 229 14.06 -6.67 -23.30
N PHE A 230 15.28 -6.73 -23.85
CA PHE A 230 15.81 -7.92 -24.52
C PHE A 230 15.92 -9.13 -23.57
N HIS A 231 16.36 -8.92 -22.33
CA HIS A 231 16.46 -9.98 -21.32
C HIS A 231 15.08 -10.45 -20.83
N VAL A 232 14.23 -9.52 -20.40
CA VAL A 232 12.88 -9.79 -19.90
C VAL A 232 12.08 -10.61 -20.92
N THR A 233 12.09 -10.21 -22.20
CA THR A 233 11.34 -10.88 -23.27
C THR A 233 11.95 -12.22 -23.73
N ARG A 234 13.09 -12.64 -23.18
CA ARG A 234 13.77 -13.91 -23.48
C ARG A 234 13.91 -14.81 -22.26
N LYS A 235 12.98 -14.70 -21.30
CA LYS A 235 12.91 -15.54 -20.10
C LYS A 235 14.19 -15.48 -19.25
N LYS A 236 14.97 -14.40 -19.37
CA LYS A 236 16.04 -14.11 -18.41
C LYS A 236 15.44 -13.41 -17.20
N PHE A 237 16.04 -13.65 -16.05
CA PHE A 237 15.70 -13.00 -14.79
C PHE A 237 16.96 -12.48 -14.11
N ILE A 238 16.79 -11.54 -13.19
CA ILE A 238 17.89 -11.02 -12.37
C ILE A 238 18.36 -12.09 -11.37
N PRO A 239 19.67 -12.16 -11.04
CA PRO A 239 20.15 -13.02 -9.96
C PRO A 239 19.66 -12.48 -8.60
N ARG A 240 19.52 -13.37 -7.61
CA ARG A 240 19.13 -12.97 -6.24
C ARG A 240 20.08 -11.91 -5.67
N PRO A 241 19.57 -10.71 -5.33
CA PRO A 241 20.35 -9.69 -4.64
C PRO A 241 20.70 -10.13 -3.20
N LYS A 242 21.84 -9.68 -2.69
CA LYS A 242 22.29 -9.97 -1.31
C LYS A 242 21.36 -9.43 -0.22
N ALA A 243 20.56 -8.42 -0.54
CA ALA A 243 19.61 -7.82 0.40
C ALA A 243 18.43 -8.74 0.77
N PHE A 244 18.20 -9.83 0.03
CA PHE A 244 17.22 -10.86 0.36
C PHE A 244 17.85 -11.88 1.31
N ASN A 245 17.38 -11.95 2.55
CA ASN A 245 18.01 -12.71 3.63
C ASN A 245 17.58 -14.18 3.70
N SER A 246 16.47 -14.54 3.06
CA SER A 246 15.97 -15.93 3.02
C SER A 246 15.60 -16.40 1.62
N ASP A 247 15.67 -17.70 1.41
CA ASP A 247 15.22 -18.33 0.15
C ASP A 247 13.73 -18.06 -0.10
N ALA A 248 12.93 -18.02 0.96
CA ALA A 248 11.49 -17.77 0.88
C ALA A 248 11.15 -16.37 0.33
N GLU A 249 11.90 -15.33 0.74
CA GLU A 249 11.70 -13.97 0.21
C GLU A 249 12.02 -13.89 -1.28
N TRP A 250 13.09 -14.57 -1.72
CA TRP A 250 13.46 -14.58 -3.12
C TRP A 250 12.51 -15.43 -3.97
N GLU A 251 12.09 -16.58 -3.46
CA GLU A 251 11.10 -17.45 -4.11
C GLU A 251 9.77 -16.72 -4.34
N LEU A 252 9.36 -15.84 -3.43
CA LEU A 252 8.21 -14.96 -3.64
C LEU A 252 8.40 -14.11 -4.91
N VAL A 253 9.54 -13.42 -5.03
CA VAL A 253 9.84 -12.58 -6.21
C VAL A 253 9.87 -13.39 -7.49
N GLU A 254 10.49 -14.58 -7.49
CA GLU A 254 10.52 -15.47 -8.64
C GLU A 254 9.11 -15.91 -9.07
N LYS A 255 8.24 -16.20 -8.11
CA LYS A 255 6.85 -16.59 -8.37
C LYS A 255 5.98 -15.42 -8.83
N MET A 256 6.18 -14.22 -8.29
CA MET A 256 5.47 -13.01 -8.76
C MET A 256 5.89 -12.63 -10.17
N CYS A 257 7.18 -12.77 -10.46
CA CYS A 257 7.80 -12.38 -11.73
C CYS A 257 7.96 -13.55 -12.71
N ALA A 258 7.17 -14.62 -12.56
CA ALA A 258 7.20 -15.75 -13.48
C ALA A 258 6.93 -15.27 -14.92
N PHE A 259 7.68 -15.84 -15.87
CA PHE A 259 7.65 -15.38 -17.27
C PHE A 259 6.27 -15.60 -17.89
N GLU A 260 5.67 -16.78 -17.69
CA GLU A 260 4.31 -17.05 -18.13
C GLU A 260 3.31 -16.49 -17.11
N PRO A 261 2.32 -15.67 -17.52
CA PRO A 261 1.34 -15.11 -16.60
C PRO A 261 0.60 -16.17 -15.77
N SER A 262 0.31 -17.33 -16.35
CA SER A 262 -0.38 -18.44 -15.68
C SER A 262 0.45 -19.13 -14.59
N GLU A 263 1.76 -18.95 -14.59
CA GLU A 263 2.66 -19.49 -13.57
C GLU A 263 2.85 -18.52 -12.40
N ARG A 264 2.30 -17.29 -12.49
CA ARG A 264 2.44 -16.29 -11.43
C ARG A 264 1.59 -16.67 -10.22
N ILE A 265 2.16 -16.46 -9.04
CA ILE A 265 1.42 -16.57 -7.78
C ILE A 265 0.22 -15.62 -7.77
N LYS A 266 -0.88 -16.04 -7.13
CA LYS A 266 -2.01 -15.14 -6.90
C LYS A 266 -1.61 -14.02 -5.96
N LEU A 267 -2.13 -12.82 -6.18
CA LEU A 267 -1.82 -11.67 -5.33
C LEU A 267 -2.20 -11.91 -3.86
N SER A 268 -3.31 -12.61 -3.59
CA SER A 268 -3.71 -13.03 -2.23
C SER A 268 -2.64 -13.88 -1.54
N ASP A 269 -2.06 -14.85 -2.24
CA ASP A 269 -1.05 -15.75 -1.67
C ASP A 269 0.31 -15.02 -1.50
N ALA A 270 0.59 -14.03 -2.35
CA ALA A 270 1.73 -13.14 -2.19
C ALA A 270 1.59 -12.23 -0.96
N ILE A 271 0.40 -11.67 -0.72
CA ILE A 271 0.08 -10.86 0.47
C ILE A 271 0.36 -11.63 1.76
N GLU A 272 -0.11 -12.88 1.85
CA GLU A 272 0.12 -13.71 3.03
C GLU A 272 1.62 -13.98 3.28
N LYS A 273 2.40 -14.18 2.22
CA LYS A 273 3.86 -14.30 2.34
C LYS A 273 4.51 -13.00 2.80
N ILE A 274 4.12 -11.86 2.22
CA ILE A 274 4.64 -10.54 2.60
C ILE A 274 4.33 -10.23 4.07
N ARG A 275 3.11 -10.54 4.53
CA ARG A 275 2.70 -10.41 5.93
C ARG A 275 3.60 -11.24 6.84
N GLY A 276 3.84 -12.51 6.49
CA GLY A 276 4.74 -13.38 7.26
C GLY A 276 6.17 -12.83 7.36
N PHE A 277 6.71 -12.24 6.28
CA PHE A 277 8.04 -11.61 6.33
C PHE A 277 8.06 -10.36 7.22
N ALA A 278 7.03 -9.52 7.16
CA ALA A 278 6.90 -8.34 8.02
C ALA A 278 6.84 -8.73 9.51
N GLU A 279 6.09 -9.77 9.84
CA GLU A 279 5.95 -10.26 11.22
C GLU A 279 7.24 -10.91 11.74
N GLU A 280 7.86 -11.78 10.95
CA GLU A 280 9.10 -12.46 11.33
C GLU A 280 10.23 -11.47 11.58
N GLU A 281 10.45 -10.51 10.67
CA GLU A 281 11.51 -9.52 10.85
C GLU A 281 11.27 -8.63 12.06
N ARG A 282 10.02 -8.20 12.27
CA ARG A 282 9.67 -7.38 13.43
C ARG A 282 9.88 -8.15 14.73
N PHE A 283 9.59 -9.45 14.73
CA PHE A 283 9.86 -10.31 15.87
C PHE A 283 11.37 -10.42 16.15
N GLN A 284 12.18 -10.65 15.12
CA GLN A 284 13.64 -10.72 15.25
C GLN A 284 14.26 -9.39 15.72
N GLU A 285 13.75 -8.26 15.23
CA GLU A 285 14.19 -6.92 15.67
C GLU A 285 13.94 -6.69 17.16
N ARG A 286 12.73 -7.03 17.65
CA ARG A 286 12.39 -6.94 19.06
C ARG A 286 13.26 -7.85 19.93
N LEU A 287 13.52 -9.08 19.48
CA LEU A 287 14.41 -10.00 20.19
C LEU A 287 15.82 -9.43 20.35
N ARG A 288 16.38 -8.78 19.31
CA ARG A 288 17.70 -8.15 19.40
C ARG A 288 17.71 -6.97 20.36
N GLN A 289 16.67 -6.13 20.35
CA GLN A 289 16.54 -5.01 21.29
C GLN A 289 16.53 -5.50 22.74
N MET A 290 15.72 -6.53 23.04
CA MET A 290 15.67 -7.11 24.39
C MET A 290 17.00 -7.73 24.83
N GLN A 291 17.75 -8.35 23.91
CA GLN A 291 19.07 -8.92 24.23
C GLN A 291 20.13 -7.84 24.49
N GLN A 292 20.04 -6.70 23.81
CA GLN A 292 20.94 -5.57 24.04
C GLN A 292 20.66 -4.91 25.39
N GLU A 293 19.39 -4.61 25.70
CA GLU A 293 18.98 -4.06 26.99
C GLU A 293 19.34 -4.97 28.17
N GLY A 294 19.12 -6.28 28.04
CA GLY A 294 19.46 -7.24 29.09
C GLY A 294 20.98 -7.48 29.28
N SER A 295 21.82 -7.05 28.33
CA SER A 295 23.29 -7.13 28.45
C SER A 295 23.90 -5.90 29.13
N GLU A 296 23.28 -4.73 28.98
CA GLU A 296 23.70 -3.49 29.67
C GLU A 296 23.47 -3.58 31.18
N ASP A 297 22.41 -4.26 31.63
CA ASP A 297 22.11 -4.46 33.06
C ASP A 297 23.11 -5.40 33.78
N VAL A 298 23.89 -6.21 33.04
CA VAL A 298 24.88 -7.13 33.61
C VAL A 298 26.27 -6.50 33.69
N GLU A 299 26.56 -5.46 32.89
CA GLU A 299 27.85 -4.75 32.90
C GLU A 299 27.97 -3.71 34.03
N PHE A 300 26.86 -3.35 34.69
CA PHE A 300 26.82 -2.43 35.83
C PHE A 300 26.53 -3.11 37.20
N ALA A 301 26.52 -4.45 37.26
CA ALA A 301 26.26 -5.24 38.47
C ALA A 301 27.52 -5.85 39.11
#